data_AF-A0AAU4AHG9-F1
#
_entry.id   AF-A0AAU4AHG9-F1
#
_cell.length_a   1.000
_cell.length_b   1.000
_cell.length_c   1.000
_cell.angle_alpha   90.00
_cell.angle_beta   90.00
_cell.angle_gamma   90.00
#
_symmetry.space_group_name_H-M   'P 1'
#
loop_
_entity.id
_entity.type
_entity.pdbx_description
1 polymer ?
#
loop_
_entity_poly.entity_id
_entity_poly.type
_entity_poly.pdbx_seq_one_letter_code
_entity_poly.pdbx_strand_id
1 'polypeptide(L)' 'MAYRYRCGECGFKTSWGTESQGERAQITHYTDRHPGLRPGGTVEANTKNPEGGIGCLGVLAVLFLLFVLAVSCSR' A
#
# COMPACT_ATOMS: atom_id res chain seq x y z
N MET A 1 -0.05 7.26 -3.75
CA MET A 1 0.31 6.49 -2.53
C MET A 1 -0.35 7.16 -1.33
N ALA A 2 -0.99 6.37 -0.46
CA ALA A 2 -1.57 6.88 0.79
C ALA A 2 -0.86 6.23 1.97
N TYR A 3 -0.60 6.98 3.03
CA TYR A 3 0.15 6.55 4.19
C TYR A 3 -0.73 6.54 5.43
N ARG A 4 -0.44 5.63 6.34
CA ARG A 4 -1.05 5.55 7.68
C ARG A 4 0.03 5.26 8.69
N TYR A 5 0.06 6.03 9.77
CA TYR A 5 1.02 5.89 10.85
C TYR A 5 0.33 5.22 12.04
N ARG A 6 1.00 4.26 12.68
CA ARG A 6 0.53 3.61 13.92
C ARG A 6 1.44 4.00 15.07
N CYS A 7 0.88 4.21 16.25
CA CYS A 7 1.65 4.41 17.48
C CYS A 7 2.25 3.06 17.93
N GLY A 8 3.48 3.09 18.44
CA GLY A 8 4.14 1.89 18.99
C GLY A 8 3.70 1.59 20.43
N GLU A 9 3.31 2.63 21.18
CA GLU A 9 2.97 2.54 22.60
C GLU A 9 1.50 2.23 22.84
N CYS A 10 0.63 2.54 21.87
CA CYS A 10 -0.81 2.34 21.98
C CYS A 10 -1.46 2.02 20.63
N GLY A 11 -2.74 1.65 20.64
CA GLY A 11 -3.49 1.29 19.43
C GLY A 11 -3.90 2.45 18.51
N PHE A 12 -3.34 3.66 18.70
CA PHE A 12 -3.66 4.81 17.87
C PHE A 12 -3.14 4.65 16.44
N LYS A 13 -3.96 5.06 15.47
CA LYS A 13 -3.65 5.02 14.03
C LYS A 13 -4.20 6.25 13.33
N THR A 14 -3.42 6.83 12.43
CA THR A 14 -3.87 7.97 11.63
C THR A 14 -4.86 7.53 10.54
N SER A 15 -5.63 8.48 10.02
CA SER A 15 -6.32 8.29 8.74
C SER A 15 -5.30 8.06 7.61
N TRP A 16 -5.77 7.45 6.52
CA TRP A 16 -4.98 7.38 5.29
C TRP A 16 -4.86 8.79 4.72
N GLY A 17 -3.64 9.20 4.39
CA GLY A 17 -3.38 10.53 3.85
C GLY A 17 -2.02 10.64 3.18
N THR A 18 -1.51 11.87 3.07
CA THR A 18 -0.12 12.07 2.66
C THR A 18 0.82 11.66 3.79
N GLU A 19 2.05 11.33 3.43
CA GLU A 19 3.12 11.03 4.40
C GLU A 19 3.25 12.16 5.43
N SER A 20 3.32 13.41 4.94
CA SER A 20 3.45 14.62 5.78
C SER A 20 2.25 14.90 6.69
N GLN A 21 1.04 14.44 6.36
CA GLN A 21 -0.11 14.53 7.26
C GLN A 21 -0.02 13.47 8.37
N GLY A 22 0.35 12.24 8.00
CA GLY A 22 0.50 11.14 8.94
C GLY A 22 1.63 11.38 9.94
N GLU A 23 2.77 11.89 9.48
CA GLU A 23 3.91 12.24 10.33
C GLU A 23 3.54 13.32 11.35
N ARG A 24 2.96 14.44 10.91
CA ARG A 24 2.50 15.51 11.81
C ARG A 24 1.50 15.00 12.85
N ALA A 25 0.52 14.20 12.42
CA ALA A 25 -0.46 13.61 13.32
C ALA A 25 0.18 12.65 14.35
N GLN A 26 1.19 11.88 13.94
CA GLN A 26 1.93 11.00 14.85
C GLN A 26 2.76 11.79 15.87
N ILE A 27 3.45 12.85 15.44
CA ILE A 27 4.23 13.73 16.33
C ILE A 27 3.30 14.39 17.35
N THR A 28 2.21 15.01 16.91
CA THR A 28 1.23 15.63 17.81
C THR A 28 0.68 14.60 18.81
N HIS A 29 0.33 13.40 18.34
CA HIS A 29 -0.12 12.34 19.22
C HIS A 29 0.92 11.95 20.28
N TYR A 30 2.20 11.79 19.90
CA TYR A 30 3.26 11.47 20.85
C TYR A 30 3.47 12.60 21.87
N THR A 31 3.46 13.86 21.44
CA THR A 31 3.58 15.01 22.35
C THR A 31 2.43 15.04 23.37
N ASP A 32 1.20 14.75 22.94
CA ASP A 32 0.02 14.88 23.79
C ASP A 32 -0.21 13.65 24.70
N ARG A 33 0.05 12.44 24.19
CA ARG A 33 -0.27 11.18 24.87
C ARG A 33 0.94 10.47 25.46
N HIS A 34 2.14 10.77 24.96
CA HIS A 34 3.38 10.09 25.31
C HIS A 34 4.53 11.11 25.53
N PRO A 35 4.35 12.10 26.42
CA PRO A 35 5.33 13.17 26.60
C PRO A 35 6.69 12.60 27.00
N GLY A 36 7.74 13.03 26.30
CA GLY A 36 9.12 12.60 26.54
C GLY A 36 9.52 11.28 25.87
N LEU A 37 8.58 10.55 25.24
CA LEU A 37 8.90 9.38 24.42
C LEU A 37 9.16 9.80 22.98
N ARG A 38 10.19 9.21 22.37
CA ARG A 38 10.43 9.38 20.93
C ARG A 38 9.41 8.57 20.12
N PRO A 39 8.94 9.09 18.97
CA PRO A 39 8.10 8.32 18.06
C PRO A 39 8.80 7.02 17.64
N GLY A 40 8.20 5.87 17.98
CA GLY A 40 8.73 4.53 17.71
C GLY A 40 7.77 3.63 16.93
N GLY A 41 6.72 4.20 16.34
CA GLY A 41 5.67 3.48 15.65
C GLY A 41 6.03 2.98 14.25
N THR A 42 5.04 2.40 13.55
CA THR A 42 5.21 1.85 12.19
C THR A 42 4.44 2.67 11.16
N VAL A 43 4.96 2.74 9.94
CA VAL A 43 4.32 3.39 8.79
C VAL A 43 3.81 2.34 7.82
N GLU A 44 2.53 2.43 7.48
CA GLU A 44 1.89 1.63 6.45
C GLU A 44 1.76 2.45 5.17
N ALA A 45 2.31 1.95 4.07
CA ALA A 45 2.12 2.52 2.74
C ALA A 45 1.08 1.72 1.97
N ASN A 46 0.00 2.40 1.56
CA ASN A 46 -0.98 1.85 0.65
C ASN A 46 -0.51 2.14 -0.79
N THR A 47 0.12 1.12 -1.36
CA THR A 47 0.55 1.02 -2.75
C THR A 47 -0.53 0.39 -3.62
N LYS A 48 -1.83 0.48 -3.27
CA LYS A 48 -2.89 0.15 -4.23
C LYS A 48 -2.75 1.12 -5.39
N ASN A 49 -2.10 0.63 -6.44
CA ASN A 49 -2.06 1.25 -7.73
C ASN A 49 -3.52 1.27 -8.24
N PRO A 50 -4.10 2.43 -8.56
CA PRO A 50 -5.36 2.48 -9.29
C PRO A 50 -5.20 1.90 -10.70
N GLU A 51 -3.97 1.86 -11.21
CA GLU A 51 -3.60 1.18 -12.44
C GLU A 51 -3.29 -0.30 -12.14
N GLY A 52 -4.33 -1.12 -12.13
CA GLY A 52 -4.20 -2.57 -12.23
C GLY A 52 -3.59 -2.94 -13.59
N GLY A 53 -2.27 -2.78 -13.71
CA GLY A 53 -1.51 -3.27 -14.85
C GLY A 53 -1.68 -4.79 -14.92
N ILE A 54 -1.87 -5.29 -16.13
CA ILE A 54 -1.86 -6.72 -16.45
C ILE A 54 -0.53 -7.27 -15.93
N GLY A 55 -0.54 -7.84 -14.72
CA GLY A 55 0.64 -8.48 -14.14
C GLY A 55 1.08 -9.65 -15.00
N CYS A 56 2.26 -10.23 -14.72
CA CYS A 56 2.79 -11.38 -15.48
C CYS A 56 1.75 -12.49 -15.72
N LEU A 57 0.86 -12.72 -14.76
CA LEU A 57 -0.27 -13.66 -14.88
C LEU A 57 -1.23 -13.32 -16.03
N GLY A 58 -1.58 -12.04 -16.22
CA GLY A 58 -2.42 -11.61 -17.31
C GLY A 58 -1.71 -11.68 -18.67
N VAL A 59 -0.40 -11.40 -18.72
CA VAL A 59 0.41 -11.58 -19.94
C VAL A 59 0.47 -13.07 -20.33
N LEU A 60 0.71 -13.96 -19.36
CA LEU A 60 0.71 -15.41 -19.57
C LEU A 60 -0.65 -15.92 -20.04
N ALA A 61 -1.75 -15.40 -19.48
CA ALA A 61 -3.09 -15.76 -19.92
C ALA A 61 -3.35 -15.36 -21.38
N VAL A 62 -2.93 -14.15 -21.79
CA VAL A 62 -3.07 -13.70 -23.18
C VAL A 62 -2.23 -14.55 -24.13
N LEU A 63 -0.96 -14.83 -23.79
CA LEU A 63 -0.09 -15.69 -24.60
C LEU A 63 -0.65 -17.10 -24.74
N PHE A 64 -1.18 -17.68 -23.66
CA PHE A 64 -1.82 -18.99 -23.69
C PHE A 64 -3.05 -19.00 -24.62
N LEU A 65 -3.88 -17.97 -24.53
CA LEU A 65 -5.08 -17.85 -25.37
C LEU A 65 -4.73 -17.72 -26.85
N LEU A 66 -3.70 -16.93 -27.18
CA LEU A 66 -3.16 -16.82 -28.54
C LEU A 66 -2.60 -18.15 -29.04
N PHE A 67 -1.91 -18.90 -28.18
CA PHE A 67 -1.37 -20.22 -28.54
C PHE A 67 -2.48 -21.22 -28.86
N VAL A 68 -3.55 -21.26 -28.05
CA VAL A 68 -4.72 -22.12 -28.31
C VAL A 68 -5.38 -21.75 -29.64
N LEU A 69 -5.56 -20.46 -29.91
CA LEU A 69 -6.14 -20.00 -31.19
C LEU A 69 -5.26 -20.37 -32.38
N ALA A 70 -3.94 -20.17 -32.28
CA ALA A 70 -3.00 -20.52 -33.34
C ALA A 70 -3.02 -22.02 -33.67
N VAL A 71 -3.03 -22.87 -32.64
CA VAL A 71 -3.10 -24.34 -32.80
C VAL A 71 -4.48 -24.79 -33.33
N SER A 72 -5.55 -24.06 -33.01
CA SER A 72 -6.90 -24.38 -33.48
C SER A 72 -7.12 -23.97 -34.94
N CYS A 73 -6.50 -22.87 -35.39
CA CYS A 73 -6.60 -22.40 -36.77
C CYS A 73 -5.63 -23.08 -37.74
N SER A 74 -4.62 -23.82 -37.24
CA SER A 74 -3.67 -24.57 -38.06
C SER A 74 -4.10 -26.02 -38.36
N ARG A 75 -5.37 -26.35 -38.10
CA ARG A 75 -5.96 -27.68 -38.32
C ARG A 75 -6.95 -27.69 -39.49
#